data_AF-A0AA42K0H2-F1
#
_entry.id   AF-A0AA42K0H2-F1
#
_cell.length_a   1.000
_cell.length_b   1.000
_cell.length_c   1.000
_cell.angle_alpha   90.00
_cell.angle_beta   90.00
_cell.angle_gamma   90.00
#
_symmetry.space_group_name_H-M   'P 1'
#
loop_
_entity.id
_entity.type
_entity.pdbx_description
1 polymer ?
#
loop_
_entity_poly.entity_id
_entity_poly.type
_entity_poly.pdbx_seq_one_letter_code
_entity_poly.pdbx_strand_id
1 'polypeptide(L)'
;MGNCWSIIVPSQFIKPNITLQFTHQDKKGDIEYIDIGAPNELLLHTIAIGMLTPYRDKFEFQQMHEYHQQYFQQVPLSRLTVTTYDPIYLTELMLHDGRLLVGIAPGDGGWHTGIMREYIAKSLIASGINFANYGFFNAGRDKASNMVTPQITVHTSIGKYENGLQVHGGSGGAGMATLDDTIRNEFSHEIGHNYGLGHYPGGFYGSVNAVPSQRNSTWGWDSHNNFFIPNFESATRNKPTYLENEGEGLFALPYKEHSLGHDAMAGGSPMYEKYNVFTLHTPHSLNQIQHFLESKAVFNVNSATGFSRWDEELQQMREYRHTTSKYIYSDVPIENGKDITEEQLINIFQFNKETMIHCYNGRHAPNIIFPTPNNYPDYLITIDTSASYSITLHLNDTQKIIHNNEVLHYISDGREWIMHDDDALLKDLVPYKQGVKVITLLGLHDPENKLPSYIYPALNGSYGMVYPDDSNKLDTDLDYLEVSLITGRCLQFQLAPIQINRNEMNQFHVNIERSLHPVEARVIHNGSVITSRKINLGNDDLTFTINSN
;
A
#
# COMPACT_ATOMS: atom_id res chain seq x y z
N MET A 1 9.92 -32.25 -30.07
CA MET A 1 10.68 -32.14 -28.80
C MET A 1 11.58 -33.34 -28.74
N GLY A 2 12.88 -33.21 -29.05
CA GLY A 2 13.78 -34.37 -29.12
C GLY A 2 15.14 -34.19 -28.46
N ASN A 3 15.53 -32.96 -28.11
CA ASN A 3 16.89 -32.63 -27.64
C ASN A 3 16.89 -31.71 -26.39
N CYS A 4 15.87 -31.79 -25.54
CA CYS A 4 15.81 -31.00 -24.29
C CYS A 4 15.98 -31.93 -23.09
N TRP A 5 16.88 -31.57 -22.17
CA TRP A 5 17.09 -32.24 -20.89
C TRP A 5 16.63 -31.31 -19.76
N SER A 6 16.14 -31.87 -18.66
CA SER A 6 15.66 -31.09 -17.51
C SER A 6 16.13 -31.71 -16.20
N ILE A 7 16.42 -30.86 -15.23
CA ILE A 7 16.64 -31.20 -13.83
C ILE A 7 16.01 -30.10 -12.96
N ILE A 8 15.47 -30.47 -11.80
CA ILE A 8 15.02 -29.51 -10.81
C ILE A 8 16.24 -29.05 -10.00
N VAL A 9 16.52 -27.75 -10.00
CA VAL A 9 17.56 -27.15 -9.16
C VAL A 9 16.92 -26.73 -7.84
N PRO A 10 17.37 -27.25 -6.67
CA PRO A 10 16.81 -26.84 -5.39
C PRO A 10 16.97 -25.34 -5.12
N SER A 11 15.93 -24.70 -4.59
CA SER A 11 15.85 -23.24 -4.35
C SER A 11 17.01 -22.70 -3.52
N GLN A 12 17.52 -23.47 -2.55
CA GLN A 12 18.68 -23.09 -1.72
C GLN A 12 19.97 -22.78 -2.51
N PHE A 13 20.07 -23.24 -3.75
CA PHE A 13 21.19 -22.97 -4.66
C PHE A 13 20.94 -21.77 -5.59
N ILE A 14 19.69 -21.33 -5.78
CA ILE A 14 19.33 -20.18 -6.62
C ILE A 14 19.66 -18.90 -5.86
N LYS A 15 20.92 -18.48 -5.93
CA LYS A 15 21.47 -17.29 -5.28
C LYS A 15 22.48 -16.62 -6.20
N PRO A 16 22.71 -15.30 -6.05
CA PRO A 16 23.72 -14.59 -6.82
C PRO A 16 25.06 -15.34 -6.83
N ASN A 17 25.74 -15.31 -7.99
CA ASN A 17 26.98 -16.04 -8.26
C ASN A 17 26.86 -17.58 -8.35
N ILE A 18 25.64 -18.11 -8.56
CA ILE A 18 25.49 -19.52 -8.97
C ILE A 18 26.22 -19.76 -10.29
N THR A 19 26.92 -20.89 -10.38
CA THR A 19 27.51 -21.38 -11.63
C THR A 19 26.97 -22.76 -11.94
N LEU A 20 26.71 -23.04 -13.22
CA LEU A 20 26.19 -24.32 -13.68
C LEU A 20 27.18 -24.97 -14.65
N GLN A 21 27.50 -26.24 -14.39
CA GLN A 21 28.37 -27.03 -15.26
C GLN A 21 27.59 -28.20 -15.83
N PHE A 22 27.59 -28.30 -17.15
CA PHE A 22 26.93 -29.38 -17.89
C PHE A 22 27.98 -30.33 -18.42
N THR A 23 27.81 -31.62 -18.14
CA THR A 23 28.65 -32.69 -18.69
C THR A 23 27.77 -33.64 -19.48
N HIS A 24 28.15 -33.91 -20.72
CA HIS A 24 27.50 -34.91 -21.56
C HIS A 24 28.56 -35.65 -22.38
N GLN A 25 28.75 -36.94 -22.07
CA GLN A 25 29.82 -37.77 -22.63
C GLN A 25 31.20 -37.14 -22.34
N ASP A 26 31.99 -36.88 -23.36
CA ASP A 26 33.32 -36.26 -23.32
C ASP A 26 33.29 -34.72 -23.36
N LYS A 27 32.09 -34.12 -23.45
CA LYS A 27 31.91 -32.67 -23.55
C LYS A 27 31.50 -32.06 -22.22
N LYS A 28 32.03 -30.87 -21.96
CA LYS A 28 31.75 -30.04 -20.80
C LYS A 28 31.49 -28.60 -21.24
N GLY A 29 30.56 -27.93 -20.58
CA GLY A 29 30.30 -26.51 -20.75
C GLY A 29 29.82 -25.88 -19.44
N ASP A 30 30.15 -24.61 -19.25
CA ASP A 30 29.88 -23.87 -18.03
C ASP A 30 29.01 -22.63 -18.34
N ILE A 31 28.13 -22.27 -17.41
CA ILE A 31 27.39 -21.01 -17.37
C ILE A 31 27.77 -20.32 -16.06
N GLU A 32 28.54 -19.24 -16.16
CA GLU A 32 29.12 -18.54 -15.00
C GLU A 32 28.38 -17.25 -14.64
N TYR A 33 27.65 -16.66 -15.58
CA TYR A 33 26.97 -15.37 -15.41
C TYR A 33 25.45 -15.58 -15.47
N ILE A 34 24.87 -16.02 -14.35
CA ILE A 34 23.42 -16.15 -14.18
C ILE A 34 22.95 -14.99 -13.31
N ASP A 35 22.11 -14.14 -13.90
CA ASP A 35 21.50 -13.03 -13.19
C ASP A 35 20.40 -13.55 -12.26
N ILE A 36 20.55 -13.27 -10.96
CA ILE A 36 19.62 -13.67 -9.91
C ILE A 36 19.34 -12.44 -9.06
N GLY A 37 18.09 -11.99 -9.13
CA GLY A 37 17.61 -10.85 -8.36
C GLY A 37 17.17 -11.20 -6.94
N ALA A 38 16.39 -10.31 -6.35
CA ALA A 38 16.00 -10.40 -4.95
C ALA A 38 15.07 -11.59 -4.67
N PRO A 39 15.07 -12.13 -3.43
CA PRO A 39 14.04 -13.06 -2.98
C PRO A 39 12.71 -12.30 -2.77
N ASN A 40 12.02 -11.99 -3.85
CA ASN A 40 10.82 -11.15 -3.88
C ASN A 40 9.70 -11.68 -2.98
N GLU A 41 8.99 -10.76 -2.30
CA GLU A 41 7.88 -11.10 -1.43
C GLU A 41 6.61 -10.30 -1.74
N LEU A 42 5.45 -10.93 -1.52
CA LEU A 42 4.14 -10.29 -1.62
C LEU A 42 3.29 -10.65 -0.40
N LEU A 43 2.69 -9.63 0.23
CA LEU A 43 1.74 -9.77 1.33
C LEU A 43 0.35 -9.33 0.89
N LEU A 44 -0.61 -10.25 0.90
CA LEU A 44 -2.01 -9.97 0.59
C LEU A 44 -2.88 -10.07 1.85
N HIS A 45 -3.63 -9.02 2.15
CA HIS A 45 -4.72 -9.05 3.12
C HIS A 45 -6.05 -9.26 2.38
N THR A 46 -6.92 -10.11 2.90
CA THR A 46 -8.23 -10.39 2.30
C THR A 46 -9.34 -10.05 3.29
N ILE A 47 -10.33 -9.26 2.86
CA ILE A 47 -11.50 -8.89 3.66
C ILE A 47 -12.77 -8.74 2.81
N ALA A 48 -13.91 -9.27 3.27
CA ALA A 48 -15.21 -9.03 2.66
C ALA A 48 -15.97 -7.93 3.42
N ILE A 49 -16.45 -6.92 2.69
CA ILE A 49 -17.02 -5.70 3.27
C ILE A 49 -18.47 -5.49 2.82
N GLY A 50 -19.39 -5.44 3.78
CA GLY A 50 -20.79 -5.07 3.58
C GLY A 50 -21.08 -3.68 4.13
N MET A 51 -21.53 -2.76 3.27
CA MET A 51 -21.75 -1.34 3.61
C MET A 51 -23.25 -1.00 3.53
N LEU A 52 -23.91 -0.84 4.68
CA LEU A 52 -25.37 -0.69 4.80
C LEU A 52 -26.16 -1.91 4.27
N THR A 53 -25.47 -3.03 4.07
CA THR A 53 -25.98 -4.34 3.65
C THR A 53 -24.98 -5.41 4.14
N PRO A 54 -25.40 -6.67 4.37
CA PRO A 54 -24.45 -7.76 4.61
C PRO A 54 -23.40 -7.87 3.50
N TYR A 55 -22.20 -8.32 3.85
CA TYR A 55 -21.14 -8.62 2.89
C TYR A 55 -21.55 -9.76 1.95
N ARG A 56 -20.87 -9.89 0.81
CA ARG A 56 -21.09 -10.98 -0.13
C ARG A 56 -20.33 -12.21 0.34
N ASP A 57 -20.99 -13.36 0.31
CA ASP A 57 -20.34 -14.67 0.50
C ASP A 57 -19.74 -15.17 -0.83
N LYS A 58 -18.92 -14.31 -1.46
CA LYS A 58 -18.23 -14.62 -2.73
C LYS A 58 -16.83 -14.02 -2.69
N PHE A 59 -15.91 -14.75 -2.07
CA PHE A 59 -14.48 -14.42 -2.05
C PHE A 59 -13.66 -15.70 -2.19
N GLU A 60 -13.76 -16.31 -3.38
CA GLU A 60 -13.16 -17.61 -3.68
C GLU A 60 -11.65 -17.63 -3.42
N PHE A 61 -10.93 -16.55 -3.75
CA PHE A 61 -9.50 -16.45 -3.47
C PHE A 61 -9.20 -16.62 -1.99
N GLN A 62 -9.84 -15.85 -1.11
CA GLN A 62 -9.68 -15.95 0.34
C GLN A 62 -10.01 -17.36 0.88
N GLN A 63 -11.00 -18.03 0.29
CA GLN A 63 -11.51 -19.31 0.77
C GLN A 63 -10.66 -20.52 0.30
N MET A 64 -9.94 -20.39 -0.82
CA MET A 64 -9.29 -21.52 -1.49
C MET A 64 -7.77 -21.38 -1.49
N HIS A 65 -7.10 -22.09 -0.56
CA HIS A 65 -5.64 -22.08 -0.46
C HIS A 65 -4.92 -22.49 -1.76
N GLU A 66 -5.53 -23.37 -2.56
CA GLU A 66 -5.01 -23.76 -3.88
C GLU A 66 -4.86 -22.55 -4.82
N TYR A 67 -5.75 -21.57 -4.74
CA TYR A 67 -5.67 -20.38 -5.58
C TYR A 67 -4.52 -19.45 -5.17
N HIS A 68 -4.15 -19.44 -3.89
CA HIS A 68 -2.95 -18.72 -3.45
C HIS A 68 -1.71 -19.32 -4.11
N GLN A 69 -1.63 -20.66 -4.14
CA GLN A 69 -0.54 -21.38 -4.77
C GLN A 69 -0.52 -21.18 -6.29
N GLN A 70 -1.67 -21.28 -6.95
CA GLN A 70 -1.77 -21.05 -8.40
C GLN A 70 -1.34 -19.63 -8.77
N TYR A 71 -1.71 -18.61 -8.00
CA TYR A 71 -1.25 -17.24 -8.23
C TYR A 71 0.26 -17.09 -7.97
N PHE A 72 0.80 -17.72 -6.92
CA PHE A 72 2.24 -17.72 -6.64
C PHE A 72 3.08 -18.24 -7.82
N GLN A 73 2.58 -19.19 -8.61
CA GLN A 73 3.26 -19.68 -9.83
C GLN A 73 3.21 -18.69 -11.02
N GLN A 74 2.39 -17.64 -10.97
CA GLN A 74 2.19 -16.69 -12.07
C GLN A 74 3.01 -15.41 -11.96
N VAL A 75 3.66 -15.17 -10.82
CA VAL A 75 4.44 -13.97 -10.54
C VAL A 75 5.81 -14.33 -9.96
N PRO A 76 6.87 -13.53 -10.21
CA PRO A 76 8.25 -13.87 -9.86
C PRO A 76 8.54 -13.67 -8.36
N LEU A 77 7.94 -14.52 -7.51
CA LEU A 77 8.02 -14.46 -6.06
C LEU A 77 8.88 -15.58 -5.47
N SER A 78 9.55 -15.26 -4.36
CA SER A 78 10.14 -16.23 -3.42
C SER A 78 9.17 -16.58 -2.29
N ARG A 79 8.32 -15.61 -1.88
CA ARG A 79 7.30 -15.80 -0.84
C ARG A 79 6.02 -15.03 -1.14
N LEU A 80 4.86 -15.71 -1.04
CA LEU A 80 3.53 -15.11 -1.02
C LEU A 80 2.85 -15.44 0.31
N THR A 81 2.53 -14.41 1.08
CA THR A 81 1.71 -14.54 2.29
C THR A 81 0.31 -14.02 2.01
N VAL A 82 -0.71 -14.86 2.21
CA VAL A 82 -2.13 -14.46 2.08
C VAL A 82 -2.78 -14.59 3.44
N THR A 83 -3.37 -13.49 3.90
CA THR A 83 -3.90 -13.35 5.26
C THR A 83 -5.39 -13.05 5.21
N THR A 84 -6.10 -13.46 6.25
CA THR A 84 -7.56 -13.39 6.31
C THR A 84 -7.99 -12.44 7.40
N TYR A 85 -8.88 -11.51 7.07
CA TYR A 85 -9.69 -10.78 8.04
C TYR A 85 -11.10 -11.37 8.11
N ASP A 86 -11.70 -11.33 9.30
CA ASP A 86 -13.13 -11.60 9.45
C ASP A 86 -13.94 -10.67 8.53
N PRO A 87 -15.01 -11.17 7.89
CA PRO A 87 -15.88 -10.32 7.08
C PRO A 87 -16.60 -9.31 7.99
N ILE A 88 -16.82 -8.10 7.48
CA ILE A 88 -17.44 -7.02 8.24
C ILE A 88 -18.77 -6.58 7.62
N TYR A 89 -19.79 -6.46 8.47
CA TYR A 89 -21.05 -5.83 8.12
C TYR A 89 -21.20 -4.51 8.90
N LEU A 90 -21.15 -3.41 8.16
CA LEU A 90 -21.32 -2.06 8.67
C LEU A 90 -22.77 -1.62 8.48
N THR A 91 -23.54 -1.60 9.58
CA THR A 91 -24.95 -1.18 9.59
C THR A 91 -25.12 0.33 9.51
N GLU A 92 -24.09 1.08 9.90
CA GLU A 92 -23.98 2.53 9.82
C GLU A 92 -22.54 2.93 9.47
N LEU A 93 -22.36 4.10 8.86
CA LEU A 93 -21.07 4.56 8.36
C LEU A 93 -20.89 6.05 8.65
N MET A 94 -19.87 6.40 9.43
CA MET A 94 -19.45 7.79 9.58
C MET A 94 -18.52 8.17 8.42
N LEU A 95 -18.89 9.17 7.63
CA LEU A 95 -18.01 9.76 6.62
C LEU A 95 -17.05 10.76 7.26
N HIS A 96 -15.93 11.03 6.58
CA HIS A 96 -14.90 11.99 7.02
C HIS A 96 -15.43 13.41 7.24
N ASP A 97 -16.50 13.79 6.54
CA ASP A 97 -17.15 15.11 6.69
C ASP A 97 -18.18 15.15 7.84
N GLY A 98 -18.28 14.10 8.66
CA GLY A 98 -19.17 14.01 9.81
C GLY A 98 -20.59 13.54 9.50
N ARG A 99 -20.92 13.22 8.24
CA ARG A 99 -22.22 12.64 7.91
C ARG A 99 -22.27 11.16 8.32
N LEU A 100 -23.25 10.82 9.15
CA LEU A 100 -23.60 9.43 9.47
C LEU A 100 -24.59 8.90 8.42
N LEU A 101 -24.20 7.85 7.70
CA LEU A 101 -25.07 7.13 6.78
C LEU A 101 -25.70 5.93 7.48
N VAL A 102 -27.01 5.76 7.31
CA VAL A 102 -27.77 4.63 7.84
C VAL A 102 -28.74 4.13 6.77
N GLY A 103 -28.77 2.82 6.54
CA GLY A 103 -29.73 2.17 5.66
C GLY A 103 -29.46 2.33 4.16
N ILE A 104 -29.24 3.54 3.65
CA ILE A 104 -28.94 3.84 2.23
C ILE A 104 -27.95 5.01 2.15
N ALA A 105 -26.96 4.92 1.26
CA ALA A 105 -26.06 6.03 0.96
C ALA A 105 -26.64 6.93 -0.14
N PRO A 106 -26.45 8.27 -0.05
CA PRO A 106 -26.88 9.20 -1.08
C PRO A 106 -26.09 9.03 -2.38
N GLY A 107 -26.74 9.30 -3.51
CA GLY A 107 -26.16 9.16 -4.84
C GLY A 107 -26.08 7.71 -5.32
N ASP A 108 -25.58 7.57 -6.54
CA ASP A 108 -25.44 6.30 -7.22
C ASP A 108 -24.14 5.59 -6.84
N GLY A 109 -24.23 4.28 -6.64
CA GLY A 109 -23.08 3.37 -6.65
C GLY A 109 -22.95 2.68 -8.00
N GLY A 110 -21.83 2.00 -8.20
CA GLY A 110 -21.62 1.15 -9.36
C GLY A 110 -20.33 0.35 -9.23
N TRP A 111 -19.93 -0.32 -10.32
CA TRP A 111 -18.74 -1.16 -10.31
C TRP A 111 -17.46 -0.38 -9.93
N HIS A 112 -17.30 0.83 -10.48
CA HIS A 112 -16.17 1.73 -10.19
C HIS A 112 -16.55 3.02 -9.43
N THR A 113 -17.79 3.17 -8.99
CA THR A 113 -18.30 4.43 -8.43
C THR A 113 -19.05 4.21 -7.10
N GLY A 114 -19.20 5.28 -6.33
CA GLY A 114 -19.97 5.31 -5.09
C GLY A 114 -19.16 5.84 -3.91
N ILE A 115 -19.80 6.67 -3.08
CA ILE A 115 -19.13 7.33 -1.95
C ILE A 115 -18.60 6.33 -0.92
N MET A 116 -19.33 5.24 -0.63
CA MET A 116 -18.88 4.24 0.33
C MET A 116 -17.73 3.39 -0.24
N ARG A 117 -17.73 3.13 -1.56
CA ARG A 117 -16.61 2.45 -2.24
C ARG A 117 -15.30 3.19 -2.01
N GLU A 118 -15.29 4.49 -2.25
CA GLU A 118 -14.09 5.30 -2.04
C GLU A 118 -13.80 5.48 -0.55
N TYR A 119 -14.69 6.09 0.22
CA TYR A 119 -14.32 6.61 1.55
C TYR A 119 -14.20 5.50 2.60
N ILE A 120 -14.99 4.44 2.47
CA ILE A 120 -15.05 3.37 3.47
C ILE A 120 -14.22 2.17 3.03
N ALA A 121 -14.54 1.55 1.89
CA ALA A 121 -13.86 0.32 1.50
C ALA A 121 -12.37 0.55 1.18
N LYS A 122 -12.05 1.62 0.42
CA LYS A 122 -10.67 1.95 0.05
C LYS A 122 -10.00 2.80 1.12
N SER A 123 -10.41 4.07 1.27
CA SER A 123 -9.66 5.05 2.08
C SER A 123 -9.60 4.67 3.56
N LEU A 124 -10.66 4.11 4.15
CA LEU A 124 -10.68 3.75 5.57
C LEU A 124 -10.18 2.32 5.82
N ILE A 125 -10.79 1.32 5.19
CA ILE A 125 -10.52 -0.08 5.51
C ILE A 125 -9.23 -0.56 4.86
N ALA A 126 -9.13 -0.50 3.53
CA ALA A 126 -7.98 -1.07 2.82
C ALA A 126 -6.68 -0.31 3.12
N SER A 127 -6.70 1.02 3.06
CA SER A 127 -5.56 1.84 3.48
C SER A 127 -5.29 1.73 4.99
N GLY A 128 -6.33 1.65 5.83
CA GLY A 128 -6.17 1.52 7.28
C GLY A 128 -5.48 0.23 7.71
N ILE A 129 -5.84 -0.91 7.09
CA ILE A 129 -5.11 -2.17 7.28
C ILE A 129 -3.64 -2.02 6.86
N ASN A 130 -3.38 -1.32 5.75
CA ASN A 130 -2.02 -1.06 5.31
C ASN A 130 -1.23 -0.19 6.27
N PHE A 131 -1.79 0.94 6.68
CA PHE A 131 -1.14 1.89 7.57
C PHE A 131 -0.90 1.31 8.97
N ALA A 132 -1.83 0.49 9.49
CA ALA A 132 -1.64 -0.20 10.76
C ALA A 132 -0.46 -1.18 10.71
N ASN A 133 -0.26 -1.88 9.59
CA ASN A 133 0.90 -2.76 9.40
C ASN A 133 2.22 -2.01 9.19
N TYR A 134 2.17 -0.73 8.80
CA TYR A 134 3.33 0.14 8.71
C TYR A 134 3.60 0.96 9.97
N GLY A 135 2.71 0.90 10.98
CA GLY A 135 2.87 1.64 12.23
C GLY A 135 2.55 3.13 12.13
N PHE A 136 1.86 3.56 11.08
CA PHE A 136 1.27 4.90 11.05
C PHE A 136 0.00 4.85 11.90
N PHE A 137 -0.17 5.77 12.86
CA PHE A 137 -1.38 5.85 13.69
C PHE A 137 -2.41 6.83 13.16
N ASN A 138 -2.00 7.77 12.31
CA ASN A 138 -2.80 8.87 11.82
C ASN A 138 -2.64 9.03 10.31
N ALA A 139 -3.73 9.30 9.60
CA ALA A 139 -3.71 9.67 8.19
C ALA A 139 -4.88 10.60 7.83
N GLY A 140 -4.69 11.39 6.77
CA GLY A 140 -5.80 12.05 6.07
C GLY A 140 -6.41 11.11 5.04
N ARG A 141 -7.67 11.35 4.66
CA ARG A 141 -8.33 10.59 3.58
C ARG A 141 -7.49 10.69 2.31
N ASP A 142 -7.31 9.55 1.64
CA ASP A 142 -6.60 9.41 0.37
C ASP A 142 -5.14 9.92 0.34
N LYS A 143 -4.55 10.24 1.50
CA LYS A 143 -3.11 10.52 1.54
C LYS A 143 -2.34 9.22 1.37
N ALA A 144 -1.58 9.12 0.29
CA ALA A 144 -0.65 8.01 0.10
C ALA A 144 0.43 8.06 1.19
N SER A 145 0.50 7.02 2.04
CA SER A 145 1.76 6.74 2.73
C SER A 145 2.74 6.16 1.72
N ASN A 146 4.03 6.41 1.90
CA ASN A 146 5.08 5.69 1.17
C ASN A 146 4.89 4.18 1.36
N MET A 147 4.36 3.50 0.34
CA MET A 147 4.22 2.05 0.36
C MET A 147 5.59 1.42 0.13
N VAL A 148 6.25 1.11 1.24
CA VAL A 148 7.62 0.62 1.27
C VAL A 148 7.72 -0.88 0.96
N THR A 149 6.67 -1.66 1.22
CA THR A 149 6.61 -3.09 0.89
C THR A 149 5.53 -3.42 -0.16
N PRO A 150 5.65 -4.54 -0.90
CA PRO A 150 4.58 -5.10 -1.72
C PRO A 150 3.50 -5.71 -0.84
N GLN A 151 2.74 -4.85 -0.19
CA GLN A 151 1.58 -5.20 0.62
C GLN A 151 0.31 -4.69 -0.07
N ILE A 152 -0.69 -5.54 -0.18
CA ILE A 152 -1.97 -5.20 -0.84
C ILE A 152 -3.13 -5.68 0.04
N THR A 153 -4.08 -4.79 0.32
CA THR A 153 -5.38 -5.16 0.88
C THR A 153 -6.37 -5.40 -0.25
N VAL A 154 -6.65 -6.67 -0.50
CA VAL A 154 -7.64 -7.18 -1.45
C VAL A 154 -8.98 -7.27 -0.75
N HIS A 155 -10.01 -6.66 -1.31
CA HIS A 155 -11.33 -6.68 -0.71
C HIS A 155 -12.44 -6.87 -1.74
N THR A 156 -13.48 -7.59 -1.32
CA THR A 156 -14.78 -7.53 -1.98
C THR A 156 -15.63 -6.51 -1.24
N SER A 157 -16.38 -5.68 -1.97
CA SER A 157 -17.28 -4.72 -1.33
C SER A 157 -18.62 -4.61 -2.04
N ILE A 158 -19.66 -4.49 -1.22
CA ILE A 158 -21.04 -4.27 -1.66
C ILE A 158 -21.66 -3.18 -0.80
N GLY A 159 -22.41 -2.28 -1.44
CA GLY A 159 -23.06 -1.16 -0.77
C GLY A 159 -24.52 -1.00 -1.18
N LYS A 160 -25.33 -0.47 -0.26
CA LYS A 160 -26.71 -0.04 -0.56
C LYS A 160 -26.78 1.46 -0.83
N TYR A 161 -27.13 1.82 -2.06
CA TYR A 161 -27.20 3.18 -2.60
C TYR A 161 -28.63 3.53 -3.06
N GLU A 162 -28.87 4.76 -3.51
CA GLU A 162 -30.18 5.19 -4.04
C GLU A 162 -30.58 4.38 -5.28
N ASN A 163 -29.61 3.99 -6.11
CA ASN A 163 -29.80 3.09 -7.25
C ASN A 163 -29.74 1.59 -6.89
N GLY A 164 -29.89 1.24 -5.61
CA GLY A 164 -30.00 -0.15 -5.14
C GLY A 164 -28.71 -0.74 -4.61
N LEU A 165 -28.65 -2.07 -4.58
CA LEU A 165 -27.45 -2.80 -4.14
C LEU A 165 -26.42 -2.78 -5.27
N GLN A 166 -25.22 -2.30 -4.96
CA GLN A 166 -24.14 -2.14 -5.91
C GLN A 166 -22.92 -2.92 -5.45
N VAL A 167 -22.46 -3.81 -6.32
CA VAL A 167 -21.20 -4.52 -6.17
C VAL A 167 -20.08 -3.67 -6.76
N HIS A 168 -18.95 -3.59 -6.07
CA HIS A 168 -17.78 -2.85 -6.51
C HIS A 168 -16.69 -3.81 -7.00
N GLY A 169 -15.92 -3.39 -8.01
CA GLY A 169 -14.83 -4.18 -8.58
C GLY A 169 -13.98 -3.41 -9.58
N GLY A 170 -13.09 -4.13 -10.25
CA GLY A 170 -12.24 -3.66 -11.34
C GLY A 170 -11.40 -2.43 -11.00
N SER A 171 -10.80 -2.41 -9.81
CA SER A 171 -9.88 -1.33 -9.44
C SER A 171 -8.77 -1.80 -8.52
N GLY A 172 -7.53 -1.46 -8.88
CA GLY A 172 -6.34 -1.74 -8.10
C GLY A 172 -5.31 -0.63 -8.16
N GLY A 173 -4.30 -0.74 -7.30
CA GLY A 173 -3.23 0.24 -7.13
C GLY A 173 -3.18 0.80 -5.70
N ALA A 174 -2.09 1.49 -5.37
CA ALA A 174 -1.85 2.09 -4.05
C ALA A 174 -2.03 1.09 -2.89
N GLY A 175 -1.65 -0.17 -3.09
CA GLY A 175 -1.73 -1.21 -2.07
C GLY A 175 -3.13 -1.75 -1.83
N MET A 176 -4.04 -1.59 -2.80
CA MET A 176 -5.42 -2.01 -2.66
C MET A 176 -5.89 -2.70 -3.92
N ALA A 177 -6.85 -3.61 -3.79
CA ALA A 177 -7.58 -4.19 -4.91
C ALA A 177 -9.05 -4.39 -4.53
N THR A 178 -9.94 -3.69 -5.22
CA THR A 178 -11.40 -3.84 -5.12
C THR A 178 -11.86 -4.81 -6.19
N LEU A 179 -12.36 -5.98 -5.78
CA LEU A 179 -12.67 -7.09 -6.69
C LEU A 179 -14.16 -7.50 -6.64
N ASP A 180 -14.73 -7.76 -7.81
CA ASP A 180 -15.98 -8.53 -7.98
C ASP A 180 -15.68 -10.01 -8.29
N ASP A 181 -14.94 -10.30 -9.36
CA ASP A 181 -14.31 -11.61 -9.58
C ASP A 181 -12.97 -11.67 -8.85
N THR A 182 -12.92 -12.52 -7.83
CA THR A 182 -11.72 -12.65 -6.99
C THR A 182 -10.68 -13.60 -7.57
N ILE A 183 -10.93 -14.17 -8.74
CA ILE A 183 -10.00 -15.02 -9.50
C ILE A 183 -9.94 -14.52 -10.95
N ARG A 184 -9.32 -15.29 -11.85
CA ARG A 184 -9.23 -14.95 -13.29
C ARG A 184 -8.59 -13.60 -13.53
N ASN A 185 -8.98 -12.95 -14.63
CA ASN A 185 -8.30 -11.77 -15.13
C ASN A 185 -8.51 -10.55 -14.26
N GLU A 186 -9.68 -10.37 -13.62
CA GLU A 186 -9.88 -9.22 -12.73
C GLU A 186 -8.85 -9.24 -11.60
N PHE A 187 -8.65 -10.38 -10.94
CA PHE A 187 -7.60 -10.52 -9.94
C PHE A 187 -6.20 -10.22 -10.52
N SER A 188 -5.80 -10.87 -11.62
CA SER A 188 -4.47 -10.63 -12.22
C SER A 188 -4.27 -9.17 -12.64
N HIS A 189 -5.32 -8.52 -13.16
CA HIS A 189 -5.29 -7.14 -13.64
C HIS A 189 -5.16 -6.14 -12.50
N GLU A 190 -6.01 -6.23 -11.48
CA GLU A 190 -6.01 -5.28 -10.37
C GLU A 190 -4.79 -5.44 -9.46
N ILE A 191 -4.28 -6.66 -9.29
CA ILE A 191 -2.99 -6.86 -8.64
C ILE A 191 -1.85 -6.36 -9.54
N GLY A 192 -1.95 -6.51 -10.86
CA GLY A 192 -1.04 -5.93 -11.84
C GLY A 192 -0.83 -4.43 -11.68
N HIS A 193 -1.90 -3.67 -11.44
CA HIS A 193 -1.82 -2.23 -11.14
C HIS A 193 -1.00 -1.92 -9.88
N ASN A 194 -1.00 -2.79 -8.87
CA ASN A 194 -0.18 -2.60 -7.67
C ASN A 194 1.32 -2.80 -7.94
N TYR A 195 1.69 -3.52 -9.00
CA TYR A 195 3.07 -3.63 -9.47
C TYR A 195 3.51 -2.44 -10.34
N GLY A 196 2.65 -1.43 -10.52
CA GLY A 196 2.94 -0.27 -11.36
C GLY A 196 2.64 -0.49 -12.85
N LEU A 197 1.96 -1.58 -13.22
CA LEU A 197 1.55 -1.79 -14.60
C LEU A 197 0.38 -0.86 -14.98
N GLY A 198 0.48 -0.26 -16.16
CA GLY A 198 -0.65 0.37 -16.84
C GLY A 198 -1.43 -0.63 -17.71
N HIS A 199 -2.43 -0.15 -18.43
CA HIS A 199 -3.10 -0.95 -19.48
C HIS A 199 -2.20 -1.08 -20.70
N TYR A 200 -2.29 -2.24 -21.37
CA TYR A 200 -1.54 -2.55 -22.59
C TYR A 200 -0.01 -2.30 -22.50
N PRO A 201 0.68 -2.84 -21.47
CA PRO A 201 2.11 -2.61 -21.27
C PRO A 201 2.91 -3.05 -22.51
N GLY A 202 3.73 -2.13 -23.02
CA GLY A 202 4.55 -2.34 -24.22
C GLY A 202 3.77 -2.45 -25.54
N GLY A 203 2.49 -2.06 -25.56
CA GLY A 203 1.61 -2.20 -26.73
C GLY A 203 1.55 -3.65 -27.23
N PHE A 204 1.40 -3.85 -28.53
CA PHE A 204 1.28 -5.19 -29.13
C PHE A 204 2.44 -6.13 -28.74
N TYR A 205 3.69 -5.63 -28.76
CA TYR A 205 4.87 -6.45 -28.51
C TYR A 205 5.06 -6.84 -27.03
N GLY A 206 4.42 -6.11 -26.10
CA GLY A 206 4.44 -6.45 -24.68
C GLY A 206 3.18 -7.16 -24.22
N SER A 207 2.04 -6.91 -24.85
CA SER A 207 0.72 -7.33 -24.36
C SER A 207 0.09 -8.51 -25.10
N VAL A 208 0.66 -8.95 -26.23
CA VAL A 208 0.25 -10.19 -26.91
C VAL A 208 1.32 -11.26 -26.69
N ASN A 209 0.87 -12.45 -26.27
CA ASN A 209 1.75 -13.62 -26.14
C ASN A 209 2.29 -14.02 -27.50
N ALA A 210 3.51 -14.52 -27.54
CA ALA A 210 4.23 -14.77 -28.79
C ALA A 210 4.63 -16.23 -28.97
N VAL A 211 4.91 -16.61 -30.22
CA VAL A 211 5.47 -17.93 -30.58
C VAL A 211 6.97 -18.01 -30.25
N PRO A 212 7.56 -19.22 -30.12
CA PRO A 212 8.94 -19.39 -29.67
C PRO A 212 10.05 -18.70 -30.49
N SER A 213 9.76 -18.31 -31.74
CA SER A 213 10.71 -17.57 -32.60
C SER A 213 10.66 -16.05 -32.42
N GLN A 214 9.83 -15.54 -31.51
CA GLN A 214 9.58 -14.12 -31.28
C GLN A 214 9.93 -13.73 -29.84
N ARG A 215 10.20 -12.44 -29.64
CA ARG A 215 10.30 -11.86 -28.28
C ARG A 215 8.96 -11.96 -27.57
N ASN A 216 8.96 -11.84 -26.24
CA ASN A 216 7.75 -11.93 -25.41
C ASN A 216 7.09 -13.33 -25.43
N SER A 217 7.85 -14.38 -25.77
CA SER A 217 7.39 -15.77 -25.79
C SER A 217 7.86 -16.51 -24.54
N THR A 218 6.94 -17.11 -23.80
CA THR A 218 7.22 -18.07 -22.73
C THR A 218 6.03 -19.00 -22.52
N TRP A 219 6.24 -20.11 -21.82
CA TRP A 219 5.16 -20.88 -21.19
C TRP A 219 5.27 -20.69 -19.67
N GLY A 220 4.13 -20.65 -18.98
CA GLY A 220 4.11 -20.72 -17.53
C GLY A 220 4.60 -22.08 -17.03
N TRP A 221 4.96 -22.14 -15.75
CA TRP A 221 5.41 -23.37 -15.10
C TRP A 221 4.73 -23.51 -13.75
N ASP A 222 4.01 -24.61 -13.55
CA ASP A 222 3.54 -25.02 -12.22
C ASP A 222 4.57 -26.00 -11.64
N SER A 223 5.38 -25.51 -10.70
CA SER A 223 6.44 -26.29 -10.06
C SER A 223 5.91 -27.37 -9.12
N HIS A 224 4.71 -27.22 -8.59
CA HIS A 224 4.14 -28.18 -7.64
C HIS A 224 3.58 -29.41 -8.35
N ASN A 225 2.80 -29.17 -9.40
CA ASN A 225 2.23 -30.23 -10.22
C ASN A 225 3.15 -30.67 -11.36
N ASN A 226 4.26 -29.95 -11.55
CA ASN A 226 5.32 -30.25 -12.50
C ASN A 226 4.80 -30.31 -13.96
N PHE A 227 4.05 -29.29 -14.38
CA PHE A 227 3.59 -29.13 -15.77
C PHE A 227 3.76 -27.69 -16.29
N PHE A 228 3.92 -27.57 -17.62
CA PHE A 228 3.92 -26.28 -18.30
C PHE A 228 2.50 -25.80 -18.58
N ILE A 229 2.30 -24.48 -18.53
CA ILE A 229 1.06 -23.79 -18.90
C ILE A 229 1.31 -23.09 -20.23
N PRO A 230 0.76 -23.59 -21.35
CA PRO A 230 0.96 -22.96 -22.65
C PRO A 230 0.36 -21.55 -22.72
N ASN A 231 0.99 -20.69 -23.51
CA ASN A 231 0.55 -19.30 -23.76
C ASN A 231 -0.37 -19.15 -24.98
N PHE A 232 -1.02 -20.24 -25.38
CA PHE A 232 -2.04 -20.32 -26.43
C PHE A 232 -3.19 -21.22 -25.98
N GLU A 233 -4.37 -20.96 -26.51
CA GLU A 233 -5.58 -21.71 -26.16
C GLU A 233 -5.50 -23.20 -26.55
N SER A 234 -6.19 -24.06 -25.82
CA SER A 234 -6.26 -25.50 -26.16
C SER A 234 -7.04 -25.78 -27.46
N ALA A 235 -7.94 -24.88 -27.85
CA ALA A 235 -8.73 -25.01 -29.06
C ALA A 235 -7.88 -24.71 -30.32
N THR A 236 -8.18 -25.39 -31.43
CA THR A 236 -7.58 -25.12 -32.74
C THR A 236 -8.53 -24.25 -33.55
N ARG A 237 -8.49 -22.94 -33.35
CA ARG A 237 -9.37 -21.97 -34.05
C ARG A 237 -8.71 -21.34 -35.27
N ASN A 238 -7.39 -21.45 -35.38
CA ASN A 238 -6.57 -20.84 -36.42
C ASN A 238 -6.81 -19.33 -36.59
N LYS A 239 -7.13 -18.63 -35.49
CA LYS A 239 -7.36 -17.18 -35.50
C LYS A 239 -6.08 -16.42 -35.14
N PRO A 240 -5.74 -15.35 -35.87
CA PRO A 240 -4.70 -14.42 -35.43
C PRO A 240 -5.14 -13.67 -34.16
N THR A 241 -4.18 -13.30 -33.32
CA THR A 241 -4.41 -12.55 -32.07
C THR A 241 -4.03 -11.09 -32.30
N TYR A 242 -5.02 -10.20 -32.31
CA TYR A 242 -4.87 -8.74 -32.33
C TYR A 242 -4.80 -8.20 -30.90
N LEU A 243 -4.21 -7.02 -30.68
CA LEU A 243 -4.16 -6.42 -29.34
C LEU A 243 -5.54 -5.98 -28.83
N GLU A 244 -6.29 -5.25 -29.66
CA GLU A 244 -7.58 -4.67 -29.30
C GLU A 244 -8.68 -5.11 -30.29
N ASN A 245 -8.70 -4.52 -31.49
CA ASN A 245 -9.76 -4.76 -32.47
C ASN A 245 -9.36 -5.84 -33.49
N GLU A 246 -10.21 -6.85 -33.67
CA GLU A 246 -10.03 -7.85 -34.73
C GLU A 246 -9.97 -7.17 -36.10
N GLY A 247 -8.92 -7.46 -36.87
CA GLY A 247 -8.73 -6.94 -38.24
C GLY A 247 -7.99 -5.61 -38.34
N GLU A 248 -7.67 -4.96 -37.22
CA GLU A 248 -6.96 -3.68 -37.20
C GLU A 248 -5.60 -3.78 -36.49
N GLY A 249 -4.56 -3.18 -37.09
CA GLY A 249 -3.23 -3.10 -36.48
C GLY A 249 -2.41 -4.39 -36.56
N LEU A 250 -1.45 -4.53 -35.64
CA LEU A 250 -0.53 -5.67 -35.58
C LEU A 250 -1.24 -6.91 -35.01
N PHE A 251 -0.85 -8.09 -35.50
CA PHE A 251 -1.38 -9.37 -35.03
C PHE A 251 -0.31 -10.45 -34.94
N ALA A 252 -0.53 -11.41 -34.05
CA ALA A 252 0.29 -12.61 -33.92
C ALA A 252 -0.41 -13.79 -34.62
N LEU A 253 0.35 -14.53 -35.44
CA LEU A 253 -0.17 -15.76 -36.05
C LEU A 253 -0.29 -16.88 -35.01
N PRO A 254 -1.31 -17.75 -35.12
CA PRO A 254 -1.51 -18.85 -34.18
C PRO A 254 -0.33 -19.85 -34.21
N TYR A 255 -0.03 -20.46 -33.06
CA TYR A 255 0.95 -21.54 -32.96
C TYR A 255 0.29 -22.88 -33.22
N LYS A 256 0.60 -23.52 -34.36
CA LYS A 256 -0.02 -24.80 -34.75
C LYS A 256 -1.55 -24.77 -34.67
N GLU A 257 -2.15 -23.73 -35.24
CA GLU A 257 -3.62 -23.49 -35.24
C GLU A 257 -4.22 -23.07 -33.89
N HIS A 258 -3.42 -22.98 -32.83
CA HIS A 258 -3.84 -22.46 -31.52
C HIS A 258 -3.63 -20.95 -31.44
N SER A 259 -4.68 -20.17 -31.16
CA SER A 259 -4.57 -18.73 -30.97
C SER A 259 -3.79 -18.38 -29.70
N LEU A 260 -2.94 -17.35 -29.80
CA LEU A 260 -2.13 -16.86 -28.69
C LEU A 260 -2.98 -15.98 -27.76
N GLY A 261 -2.52 -15.79 -26.54
CA GLY A 261 -3.21 -14.99 -25.52
C GLY A 261 -2.80 -13.55 -25.45
N HIS A 262 -3.41 -12.89 -24.49
CA HIS A 262 -3.08 -11.54 -24.08
C HIS A 262 -2.53 -11.52 -22.67
N ASP A 263 -1.77 -10.48 -22.37
CA ASP A 263 -1.41 -10.12 -21.02
C ASP A 263 -2.65 -9.82 -20.15
N ALA A 264 -2.52 -10.01 -18.84
CA ALA A 264 -3.60 -9.70 -17.91
C ALA A 264 -4.04 -8.22 -17.96
N MET A 265 -3.15 -7.31 -18.34
CA MET A 265 -3.38 -5.88 -18.49
C MET A 265 -3.95 -5.48 -19.87
N ALA A 266 -4.30 -6.46 -20.71
CA ALA A 266 -4.76 -6.26 -22.09
C ALA A 266 -5.94 -7.19 -22.46
N GLY A 267 -6.83 -7.47 -21.50
CA GLY A 267 -8.01 -8.30 -21.72
C GLY A 267 -7.73 -9.81 -21.80
N GLY A 268 -6.61 -10.28 -21.23
CA GLY A 268 -6.28 -11.70 -21.15
C GLY A 268 -7.29 -12.52 -20.33
N SER A 269 -7.11 -13.84 -20.37
CA SER A 269 -7.90 -14.80 -19.59
C SER A 269 -7.10 -16.08 -19.32
N PRO A 270 -7.43 -16.86 -18.28
CA PRO A 270 -6.82 -18.15 -18.03
C PRO A 270 -7.18 -19.15 -19.14
N MET A 271 -6.22 -19.48 -20.01
CA MET A 271 -6.45 -20.42 -21.12
C MET A 271 -6.64 -21.88 -20.69
N TYR A 272 -6.11 -22.20 -19.51
CA TYR A 272 -6.06 -23.53 -18.94
C TYR A 272 -6.62 -23.49 -17.52
N GLU A 273 -7.80 -22.88 -17.36
CA GLU A 273 -8.45 -22.58 -16.06
C GLU A 273 -8.58 -23.82 -15.15
N LYS A 274 -8.71 -25.02 -15.73
CA LYS A 274 -8.69 -26.29 -14.99
C LYS A 274 -7.42 -26.50 -14.15
N TYR A 275 -6.29 -25.94 -14.59
CA TYR A 275 -4.96 -26.13 -14.01
C TYR A 275 -4.45 -24.87 -13.31
N ASN A 276 -4.77 -23.69 -13.84
CA ASN A 276 -4.46 -22.41 -13.19
C ASN A 276 -5.55 -21.39 -13.53
N VAL A 277 -6.25 -20.90 -12.51
CA VAL A 277 -7.40 -20.00 -12.66
C VAL A 277 -7.01 -18.55 -12.95
N PHE A 278 -5.73 -18.20 -12.96
CA PHE A 278 -5.26 -16.83 -13.19
C PHE A 278 -4.72 -16.63 -14.60
N THR A 279 -4.85 -15.39 -15.09
CA THR A 279 -4.28 -15.03 -16.39
C THR A 279 -2.77 -14.97 -16.31
N LEU A 280 -2.10 -15.56 -17.30
CA LEU A 280 -0.65 -15.51 -17.47
C LEU A 280 -0.22 -14.09 -17.88
N HIS A 281 0.65 -13.47 -17.08
CA HIS A 281 1.35 -12.26 -17.50
C HIS A 281 2.39 -12.59 -18.58
N THR A 282 2.55 -11.70 -19.56
CA THR A 282 3.58 -11.85 -20.59
C THR A 282 4.99 -11.64 -19.99
N PRO A 283 6.06 -12.12 -20.65
CA PRO A 283 7.43 -11.83 -20.23
C PRO A 283 7.73 -10.34 -20.03
N HIS A 284 7.14 -9.47 -20.86
CA HIS A 284 7.28 -8.02 -20.73
C HIS A 284 6.70 -7.49 -19.41
N SER A 285 5.50 -7.93 -19.03
CA SER A 285 4.89 -7.58 -17.75
C SER A 285 5.63 -8.22 -16.58
N LEU A 286 5.98 -9.51 -16.67
CA LEU A 286 6.74 -10.21 -15.63
C LEU A 286 8.08 -9.54 -15.32
N ASN A 287 8.76 -9.03 -16.34
CA ASN A 287 9.99 -8.25 -16.14
C ASN A 287 9.73 -6.97 -15.34
N GLN A 288 8.68 -6.20 -15.66
CA GLN A 288 8.31 -5.01 -14.89
C GLN A 288 7.89 -5.36 -13.45
N ILE A 289 7.12 -6.44 -13.27
CA ILE A 289 6.71 -6.93 -11.95
C ILE A 289 7.95 -7.29 -11.12
N GLN A 290 8.92 -7.99 -11.70
CA GLN A 290 10.17 -8.33 -11.03
C GLN A 290 10.92 -7.07 -10.57
N HIS A 291 11.14 -6.09 -11.45
CA HIS A 291 11.82 -4.84 -11.10
C HIS A 291 11.07 -4.07 -10.01
N PHE A 292 9.74 -4.03 -10.08
CA PHE A 292 8.93 -3.44 -9.02
C PHE A 292 9.20 -4.11 -7.68
N LEU A 293 9.11 -5.44 -7.61
CA LEU A 293 9.28 -6.20 -6.37
C LEU A 293 10.70 -6.03 -5.78
N GLU A 294 11.72 -6.11 -6.63
CA GLU A 294 13.13 -5.93 -6.23
C GLU A 294 13.40 -4.52 -5.71
N SER A 295 12.65 -3.52 -6.18
CA SER A 295 12.76 -2.14 -5.71
C SER A 295 12.19 -1.92 -4.30
N LYS A 296 11.37 -2.84 -3.78
CA LYS A 296 10.66 -2.67 -2.50
C LYS A 296 11.41 -3.29 -1.32
N ALA A 297 11.13 -2.76 -0.13
CA ALA A 297 11.48 -3.42 1.11
C ALA A 297 10.51 -4.59 1.38
N VAL A 298 10.85 -5.43 2.35
CA VAL A 298 10.03 -6.51 2.87
C VAL A 298 10.04 -6.47 4.39
N PHE A 299 8.97 -6.97 5.02
CA PHE A 299 8.97 -7.19 6.47
C PHE A 299 9.94 -8.32 6.83
N ASN A 300 10.82 -8.06 7.79
CA ASN A 300 11.83 -9.02 8.21
C ASN A 300 11.97 -9.03 9.75
N VAL A 301 11.41 -10.06 10.38
CA VAL A 301 11.48 -10.29 11.83
C VAL A 301 12.92 -10.44 12.35
N ASN A 302 13.87 -10.80 11.50
CA ASN A 302 15.27 -10.98 11.87
C ASN A 302 16.12 -9.71 11.68
N SER A 303 15.57 -8.62 11.14
CA SER A 303 16.27 -7.33 11.05
C SER A 303 16.02 -6.49 12.31
N ALA A 304 17.04 -5.77 12.77
CA ALA A 304 16.92 -4.80 13.86
C ALA A 304 15.97 -3.64 13.52
N THR A 305 15.83 -3.32 12.23
CA THR A 305 14.87 -2.31 11.73
C THR A 305 13.46 -2.87 11.53
N GLY A 306 13.30 -4.19 11.60
CA GLY A 306 12.07 -4.90 11.25
C GLY A 306 11.82 -5.03 9.74
N PHE A 307 12.68 -4.47 8.89
CA PHE A 307 12.54 -4.50 7.43
C PHE A 307 13.87 -4.84 6.75
N SER A 308 13.80 -5.31 5.52
CA SER A 308 14.98 -5.41 4.66
C SER A 308 14.67 -5.03 3.24
N ARG A 309 15.67 -4.58 2.48
CA ARG A 309 15.56 -4.22 1.07
C ARG A 309 16.74 -4.81 0.30
N TRP A 310 16.49 -5.16 -0.96
CA TRP A 310 17.54 -5.63 -1.85
C TRP A 310 18.55 -4.52 -2.15
N ASP A 311 19.83 -4.85 -2.00
CA ASP A 311 20.96 -4.04 -2.42
C ASP A 311 21.51 -4.65 -3.71
N GLU A 312 21.28 -3.99 -4.85
CA GLU A 312 21.64 -4.49 -6.18
C GLU A 312 23.16 -4.58 -6.38
N GLU A 313 23.92 -3.63 -5.84
CA GLU A 313 25.38 -3.60 -5.94
C GLU A 313 26.00 -4.76 -5.16
N LEU A 314 25.49 -5.04 -3.96
CA LEU A 314 25.98 -6.12 -3.11
C LEU A 314 25.28 -7.46 -3.35
N GLN A 315 24.23 -7.48 -4.16
CA GLN A 315 23.37 -8.63 -4.45
C GLN A 315 22.90 -9.37 -3.18
N GLN A 316 22.39 -8.62 -2.19
CA GLN A 316 21.89 -9.20 -0.94
C GLN A 316 20.82 -8.34 -0.28
N MET A 317 20.00 -8.95 0.58
CA MET A 317 19.05 -8.21 1.43
C MET A 317 19.80 -7.50 2.57
N ARG A 318 19.51 -6.23 2.79
CA ARG A 318 20.06 -5.40 3.89
C ARG A 318 18.96 -4.73 4.68
N GLU A 319 19.29 -4.30 5.90
CA GLU A 319 18.34 -3.58 6.75
C GLU A 319 17.80 -2.32 6.06
N TYR A 320 16.51 -2.07 6.22
CA TYR A 320 15.83 -0.92 5.64
C TYR A 320 15.17 -0.10 6.73
N ARG A 321 15.54 1.18 6.83
CA ARG A 321 14.98 2.08 7.83
C ARG A 321 13.62 2.60 7.37
N HIS A 322 12.54 2.03 7.92
CA HIS A 322 11.19 2.55 7.72
C HIS A 322 10.92 3.70 8.69
N THR A 323 10.58 4.87 8.15
CA THR A 323 10.46 6.11 8.93
C THR A 323 9.17 6.85 8.66
N THR A 324 8.83 7.74 9.58
CA THR A 324 7.80 8.77 9.38
C THR A 324 8.28 10.08 9.99
N SER A 325 7.62 11.18 9.62
CA SER A 325 7.88 12.45 10.27
C SER A 325 7.57 12.38 11.77
N LYS A 326 8.44 12.95 12.59
CA LYS A 326 8.16 13.24 14.01
C LYS A 326 7.03 14.25 14.15
N TYR A 327 6.82 15.06 13.13
CA TYR A 327 6.03 16.27 13.13
C TYR A 327 4.87 16.18 12.14
N ILE A 328 3.72 16.70 12.54
CA ILE A 328 2.57 16.89 11.66
C ILE A 328 2.55 18.37 11.34
N TYR A 329 2.54 18.76 10.07
CA TYR A 329 2.73 20.16 9.67
C TYR A 329 1.42 20.86 9.32
N SER A 330 1.35 22.15 9.65
CA SER A 330 0.36 23.09 9.09
C SER A 330 0.91 23.78 7.84
N ASP A 331 0.15 23.71 6.75
CA ASP A 331 0.48 24.41 5.51
C ASP A 331 0.33 25.92 5.63
N VAL A 332 1.36 26.67 5.21
CA VAL A 332 1.25 28.13 5.08
C VAL A 332 0.54 28.47 3.77
N PRO A 333 -0.58 29.23 3.79
CA PRO A 333 -1.22 29.70 2.57
C PRO A 333 -0.31 30.72 1.88
N ILE A 334 -0.07 30.54 0.58
CA ILE A 334 0.81 31.40 -0.21
C ILE A 334 -0.01 31.97 -1.38
N GLU A 335 0.00 33.29 -1.51
CA GLU A 335 -0.49 33.97 -2.69
C GLU A 335 0.68 34.24 -3.64
N ASN A 336 0.53 33.87 -4.91
CA ASN A 336 1.62 33.94 -5.87
C ASN A 336 2.15 35.38 -6.05
N GLY A 337 3.46 35.55 -5.88
CA GLY A 337 4.17 36.82 -5.98
C GLY A 337 4.09 37.70 -4.72
N LYS A 338 3.49 37.21 -3.62
CA LYS A 338 3.45 37.93 -2.34
C LYS A 338 4.36 37.27 -1.31
N ASP A 339 4.93 38.11 -0.44
CA ASP A 339 5.80 37.67 0.65
C ASP A 339 5.00 36.93 1.72
N ILE A 340 5.67 35.98 2.39
CA ILE A 340 5.19 35.40 3.65
C ILE A 340 5.68 36.27 4.79
N THR A 341 4.77 36.84 5.56
CA THR A 341 5.10 37.75 6.66
C THR A 341 5.30 37.02 7.98
N GLU A 342 5.99 37.68 8.92
CA GLU A 342 6.13 37.20 10.31
C GLU A 342 4.75 36.93 10.93
N GLU A 343 3.81 37.87 10.79
CA GLU A 343 2.44 37.75 11.33
C GLU A 343 1.71 36.52 10.78
N GLN A 344 1.89 36.19 9.50
CA GLN A 344 1.29 35.00 8.91
C GLN A 344 1.83 33.71 9.56
N LEU A 345 3.14 33.61 9.77
CA LEU A 345 3.73 32.45 10.45
C LEU A 345 3.28 32.37 11.91
N ILE A 346 3.23 33.49 12.62
CA ILE A 346 2.73 33.57 14.01
C ILE A 346 1.28 33.11 14.09
N ASN A 347 0.44 33.47 13.12
CA ASN A 347 -0.95 33.02 13.09
C ASN A 347 -1.05 31.50 12.89
N ILE A 348 -0.18 30.88 12.08
CA ILE A 348 -0.12 29.41 11.95
C ILE A 348 0.36 28.76 13.24
N PHE A 349 1.33 29.36 13.92
CA PHE A 349 1.86 28.92 15.21
C PHE A 349 0.83 28.84 16.34
N GLN A 350 -0.28 29.57 16.23
CA GLN A 350 -1.41 29.43 17.16
C GLN A 350 -2.12 28.07 17.06
N PHE A 351 -2.00 27.40 15.91
CA PHE A 351 -2.65 26.11 15.65
C PHE A 351 -1.66 24.95 15.73
N ASN A 352 -0.40 25.18 15.33
CA ASN A 352 0.59 24.13 15.29
C ASN A 352 2.02 24.67 15.35
N LYS A 353 2.90 24.00 16.10
CA LYS A 353 4.31 24.40 16.22
C LYS A 353 5.14 24.01 15.01
N GLU A 354 4.67 23.06 14.20
CA GLU A 354 5.33 22.64 12.97
C GLU A 354 4.60 23.14 11.72
N THR A 355 5.34 23.88 10.91
CA THR A 355 4.82 24.63 9.77
C THR A 355 5.53 24.22 8.49
N MET A 356 4.78 24.08 7.41
CA MET A 356 5.28 23.70 6.08
C MET A 356 4.96 24.79 5.06
N ILE A 357 5.99 25.21 4.32
CA ILE A 357 5.90 26.21 3.25
C ILE A 357 6.24 25.51 1.94
N HIS A 358 5.22 25.18 1.15
CA HIS A 358 5.41 24.62 -0.20
C HIS A 358 5.35 25.70 -1.28
N CYS A 359 6.49 25.95 -1.91
CA CYS A 359 6.64 26.89 -3.01
C CYS A 359 6.81 26.16 -4.35
N TYR A 360 6.03 26.54 -5.36
CA TYR A 360 6.15 26.01 -6.73
C TYR A 360 5.71 27.05 -7.75
N ASN A 361 5.87 26.76 -9.04
CA ASN A 361 5.46 27.67 -10.11
C ASN A 361 3.95 27.95 -10.05
N GLY A 362 3.57 29.21 -9.81
CA GLY A 362 2.18 29.62 -9.59
C GLY A 362 1.77 29.70 -8.11
N ARG A 363 2.66 29.33 -7.18
CA ARG A 363 2.55 29.52 -5.72
C ARG A 363 3.94 29.89 -5.17
N HIS A 364 4.46 31.05 -5.59
CA HIS A 364 5.79 31.53 -5.20
C HIS A 364 5.70 32.72 -4.24
N ALA A 365 6.52 32.72 -3.19
CA ALA A 365 6.71 33.85 -2.30
C ALA A 365 8.14 34.42 -2.50
N PRO A 366 8.32 35.70 -2.87
CA PRO A 366 9.66 36.26 -3.06
C PRO A 366 10.48 36.34 -1.77
N ASN A 367 9.83 36.68 -0.65
CA ASN A 367 10.44 36.71 0.67
C ASN A 367 9.67 35.85 1.67
N ILE A 368 10.39 35.22 2.59
CA ILE A 368 9.83 34.55 3.77
C ILE A 368 10.48 35.18 5.00
N ILE A 369 9.66 35.82 5.84
CA ILE A 369 10.12 36.57 7.00
C ILE A 369 9.86 35.73 8.26
N PHE A 370 10.92 35.20 8.87
CA PHE A 370 10.82 34.37 10.06
C PHE A 370 10.52 35.21 11.30
N PRO A 371 9.71 34.70 12.24
CA PRO A 371 9.48 35.37 13.50
C PRO A 371 10.72 35.38 14.40
N THR A 372 10.74 36.31 15.36
CA THR A 372 11.79 36.33 16.39
C THR A 372 11.77 35.02 17.21
N PRO A 373 12.88 34.26 17.27
CA PRO A 373 12.90 32.89 17.82
C PRO A 373 12.59 32.79 19.33
N ASN A 374 12.87 33.84 20.11
CA ASN A 374 12.73 33.83 21.58
C ASN A 374 11.33 33.46 22.09
N ASN A 375 10.28 33.68 21.29
CA ASN A 375 8.90 33.36 21.68
C ASN A 375 8.46 31.95 21.24
N TYR A 376 9.30 31.24 20.49
CA TYR A 376 8.94 30.01 19.78
C TYR A 376 10.01 28.92 19.94
N PRO A 377 10.46 28.57 21.16
CA PRO A 377 11.40 27.46 21.33
C PRO A 377 10.77 26.14 20.84
N ASP A 378 11.56 25.32 20.15
CA ASP A 378 11.18 24.03 19.54
C ASP A 378 10.14 24.10 18.41
N TYR A 379 9.81 25.30 17.91
CA TYR A 379 8.97 25.44 16.71
C TYR A 379 9.78 25.07 15.47
N LEU A 380 9.12 24.46 14.49
CA LEU A 380 9.73 23.99 13.25
C LEU A 380 9.12 24.70 12.05
N ILE A 381 9.95 25.29 11.20
CA ILE A 381 9.57 25.76 9.87
C ILE A 381 10.30 24.90 8.84
N THR A 382 9.53 24.21 8.01
CA THR A 382 10.03 23.52 6.82
C THR A 382 9.66 24.32 5.58
N ILE A 383 10.62 24.48 4.67
CA ILE A 383 10.44 25.12 3.38
C ILE A 383 10.80 24.09 2.31
N ASP A 384 9.87 23.81 1.41
CA ASP A 384 10.05 22.92 0.25
C ASP A 384 9.75 23.73 -1.01
N THR A 385 10.76 23.92 -1.86
CA THR A 385 10.62 24.73 -3.07
C THR A 385 11.01 24.00 -4.34
N SER A 386 10.04 23.90 -5.25
CA SER A 386 10.25 23.54 -6.67
C SER A 386 10.04 24.73 -7.61
N ALA A 387 9.93 25.95 -7.07
CA ALA A 387 9.74 27.16 -7.85
C ALA A 387 10.98 27.51 -8.68
N SER A 388 10.79 27.97 -9.92
CA SER A 388 11.90 28.39 -10.79
C SER A 388 12.56 29.69 -10.35
N TYR A 389 11.86 30.51 -9.55
CA TYR A 389 12.38 31.74 -8.98
C TYR A 389 12.95 31.48 -7.59
N SER A 390 14.08 32.13 -7.26
CA SER A 390 14.66 32.08 -5.93
C SER A 390 13.76 32.73 -4.88
N ILE A 391 13.99 32.38 -3.62
CA ILE A 391 13.28 32.92 -2.45
C ILE A 391 14.32 33.49 -1.49
N THR A 392 14.05 34.66 -0.92
CA THR A 392 14.90 35.26 0.13
C THR A 392 14.31 34.98 1.50
N LEU A 393 15.02 34.22 2.32
CA LEU A 393 14.69 33.99 3.72
C LEU A 393 15.29 35.10 4.57
N HIS A 394 14.49 35.70 5.45
CA HIS A 394 14.93 36.66 6.45
C HIS A 394 14.81 35.98 7.83
N LEU A 395 15.95 35.58 8.41
CA LEU A 395 16.03 34.88 9.71
C LEU A 395 17.32 35.25 10.47
N ASN A 396 17.28 35.21 11.80
CA ASN A 396 18.43 35.47 12.67
C ASN A 396 19.17 36.79 12.33
N ASP A 397 18.43 37.86 12.03
CA ASP A 397 18.98 39.15 11.56
C ASP A 397 19.84 39.08 10.29
N THR A 398 19.71 38.01 9.51
CA THR A 398 20.44 37.77 8.25
C THR A 398 19.48 37.45 7.10
N GLN A 399 20.02 37.44 5.88
CA GLN A 399 19.30 37.01 4.69
C GLN A 399 20.00 35.80 4.05
N LYS A 400 19.21 34.83 3.61
CA LYS A 400 19.67 33.65 2.87
C LYS A 400 18.81 33.47 1.63
N ILE A 401 19.44 33.30 0.47
CA ILE A 401 18.73 33.00 -0.78
C ILE A 401 18.68 31.49 -0.95
N ILE A 402 17.52 30.99 -1.34
CA ILE A 402 17.30 29.57 -1.67
C ILE A 402 16.76 29.43 -3.09
N HIS A 403 17.01 28.28 -3.69
CA HIS A 403 16.83 27.97 -5.11
C HIS A 403 15.90 26.77 -5.32
N ASN A 404 15.65 26.46 -6.59
CA ASN A 404 14.82 25.35 -7.02
C ASN A 404 15.35 23.99 -6.51
N ASN A 405 14.44 23.13 -6.05
CA ASN A 405 14.69 21.80 -5.48
C ASN A 405 15.45 21.81 -4.14
N GLU A 406 15.31 22.87 -3.35
CA GLU A 406 15.79 22.88 -1.97
C GLU A 406 14.66 22.59 -0.99
N VAL A 407 14.94 21.71 -0.03
CA VAL A 407 14.11 21.48 1.17
C VAL A 407 14.96 21.84 2.38
N LEU A 408 14.47 22.73 3.23
CA LEU A 408 15.17 23.22 4.41
C LEU A 408 14.30 23.14 5.65
N HIS A 409 14.93 22.83 6.78
CA HIS A 409 14.26 22.67 8.06
C HIS A 409 14.93 23.54 9.11
N TYR A 410 14.16 24.40 9.77
CA TYR A 410 14.66 25.26 10.83
C TYR A 410 13.90 25.02 12.13
N ILE A 411 14.62 24.69 13.20
CA ILE A 411 14.08 24.57 14.55
C ILE A 411 14.61 25.72 15.38
N SER A 412 13.73 26.43 16.08
CA SER A 412 14.14 27.50 16.99
C SER A 412 14.64 26.93 18.31
N ASP A 413 15.82 27.35 18.77
CA ASP A 413 16.34 27.02 20.11
C ASP A 413 15.95 28.07 21.18
N GLY A 414 15.07 29.01 20.82
CA GLY A 414 14.70 30.16 21.65
C GLY A 414 15.71 31.31 21.61
N ARG A 415 16.71 31.27 20.72
CA ARG A 415 17.65 32.37 20.43
C ARG A 415 17.86 32.58 18.94
N GLU A 416 17.95 31.48 18.18
CA GLU A 416 18.17 31.44 16.74
C GLU A 416 17.34 30.31 16.11
N TRP A 417 17.00 30.47 14.84
CA TRP A 417 16.50 29.40 13.98
C TRP A 417 17.68 28.59 13.44
N ILE A 418 17.81 27.35 13.91
CA ILE A 418 18.92 26.45 13.58
C ILE A 418 18.49 25.51 12.46
N MET A 419 19.32 25.38 11.44
CA MET A 419 19.07 24.47 10.32
C MET A 419 19.34 23.01 10.74
N HIS A 420 18.42 22.10 10.41
CA HIS A 420 18.52 20.67 10.63
C HIS A 420 18.50 19.88 9.33
N ASP A 421 19.08 18.69 9.34
CA ASP A 421 18.94 17.71 8.26
C ASP A 421 17.60 16.97 8.35
N ASP A 422 17.22 16.31 7.26
CA ASP A 422 15.98 15.54 7.16
C ASP A 422 15.93 14.44 8.23
N ASP A 423 17.07 13.80 8.52
CA ASP A 423 17.18 12.70 9.48
C ASP A 423 16.81 13.12 10.90
N ALA A 424 17.11 14.36 11.31
CA ALA A 424 16.69 14.90 12.59
C ALA A 424 15.15 14.96 12.73
N LEU A 425 14.40 15.01 11.63
CA LEU A 425 12.94 15.10 11.62
C LEU A 425 12.23 13.76 11.54
N LEU A 426 12.96 12.68 11.28
CA LEU A 426 12.38 11.35 11.09
C LEU A 426 12.40 10.53 12.37
N LYS A 427 11.32 9.80 12.63
CA LYS A 427 11.25 8.73 13.63
C LYS A 427 11.18 7.37 12.96
N ASP A 428 11.82 6.39 13.58
CA ASP A 428 11.84 5.02 13.09
C ASP A 428 10.56 4.30 13.52
N LEU A 429 9.97 3.56 12.58
CA LEU A 429 8.81 2.74 12.80
C LEU A 429 9.24 1.28 12.77
N VAL A 430 9.58 0.74 13.94
CA VAL A 430 10.03 -0.64 14.12
C VAL A 430 8.93 -1.46 14.79
N PRO A 431 8.34 -2.47 14.13
CA PRO A 431 7.38 -3.35 14.76
C PRO A 431 8.10 -4.26 15.77
N TYR A 432 7.56 -4.40 16.98
CA TYR A 432 8.13 -5.29 18.01
C TYR A 432 7.63 -6.74 17.87
N LYS A 433 6.54 -6.95 17.12
CA LYS A 433 6.03 -8.27 16.70
C LYS A 433 5.59 -8.19 15.25
N GLN A 434 5.89 -9.25 14.51
CA GLN A 434 5.53 -9.41 13.11
C GLN A 434 4.88 -10.78 12.90
N GLY A 435 3.89 -10.82 12.01
CA GLY A 435 3.22 -12.06 11.64
C GLY A 435 2.41 -12.73 12.75
N VAL A 436 1.81 -11.91 13.62
CA VAL A 436 0.92 -12.38 14.70
C VAL A 436 -0.54 -12.06 14.37
N LYS A 437 -1.50 -12.74 15.00
CA LYS A 437 -2.92 -12.37 14.91
C LYS A 437 -3.14 -10.98 15.51
N VAL A 438 -3.90 -10.13 14.82
CA VAL A 438 -4.13 -8.74 15.20
C VAL A 438 -5.61 -8.40 15.31
N ILE A 439 -5.93 -7.47 16.18
CA ILE A 439 -7.15 -6.70 16.18
C ILE A 439 -6.80 -5.31 15.66
N THR A 440 -7.23 -5.00 14.45
CA THR A 440 -7.03 -3.70 13.80
C THR A 440 -8.19 -2.77 14.17
N LEU A 441 -7.86 -1.67 14.83
CA LEU A 441 -8.83 -0.64 15.18
C LEU A 441 -8.75 0.48 14.16
N LEU A 442 -9.89 0.85 13.60
CA LEU A 442 -10.03 1.94 12.63
C LEU A 442 -11.04 2.95 13.14
N GLY A 443 -10.85 4.22 12.81
CA GLY A 443 -11.85 5.24 13.09
C GLY A 443 -11.51 6.61 12.57
N LEU A 444 -12.38 7.55 12.91
CA LEU A 444 -12.33 8.94 12.51
C LEU A 444 -12.30 9.83 13.75
N HIS A 445 -11.45 10.84 13.73
CA HIS A 445 -11.28 11.79 14.81
C HIS A 445 -11.07 13.21 14.25
N ASP A 446 -11.83 14.17 14.78
CA ASP A 446 -11.64 15.59 14.49
C ASP A 446 -10.87 16.25 15.66
N PRO A 447 -9.62 16.69 15.45
CA PRO A 447 -8.87 17.39 16.51
C PRO A 447 -9.45 18.75 16.87
N GLU A 448 -10.25 19.36 15.97
CA GLU A 448 -10.99 20.58 16.31
C GLU A 448 -12.28 20.28 17.09
N ASN A 449 -12.65 19.01 17.20
CA ASN A 449 -13.85 18.51 17.87
C ASN A 449 -15.14 19.21 17.40
N LYS A 450 -15.21 19.58 16.12
CA LYS A 450 -16.39 20.15 15.45
C LYS A 450 -17.24 19.06 14.79
N LEU A 451 -16.59 17.99 14.32
CA LEU A 451 -17.22 16.80 13.74
C LEU A 451 -17.23 15.64 14.74
N PRO A 452 -18.25 14.77 14.70
CA PRO A 452 -18.40 13.68 15.65
C PRO A 452 -17.37 12.56 15.40
N SER A 453 -16.40 12.41 16.31
CA SER A 453 -15.45 11.29 16.29
C SER A 453 -16.17 9.94 16.34
N TYR A 454 -15.66 8.94 15.62
CA TYR A 454 -16.32 7.64 15.45
C TYR A 454 -15.30 6.49 15.37
N ILE A 455 -15.47 5.48 16.21
CA ILE A 455 -14.66 4.25 16.18
C ILE A 455 -15.44 3.18 15.41
N TYR A 456 -14.87 2.61 14.35
CA TYR A 456 -15.49 1.51 13.59
C TYR A 456 -15.42 0.17 14.36
N PRO A 457 -16.23 -0.84 14.01
CA PRO A 457 -16.05 -2.17 14.59
C PRO A 457 -14.64 -2.67 14.31
N ALA A 458 -14.01 -3.28 15.32
CA ALA A 458 -12.66 -3.78 15.21
C ALA A 458 -12.57 -4.89 14.15
N LEU A 459 -11.49 -4.91 13.39
CA LEU A 459 -11.21 -5.95 12.39
C LEU A 459 -10.31 -7.00 13.02
N ASN A 460 -10.71 -8.27 12.95
CA ASN A 460 -9.90 -9.38 13.43
C ASN A 460 -9.14 -10.01 12.26
N GLY A 461 -7.82 -10.05 12.33
CA GLY A 461 -6.93 -10.49 11.25
C GLY A 461 -5.98 -11.60 11.69
N SER A 462 -5.72 -12.55 10.78
CA SER A 462 -4.88 -13.73 11.03
C SER A 462 -3.38 -13.42 11.15
N TYR A 463 -2.94 -12.27 10.64
CA TYR A 463 -1.53 -11.92 10.49
C TYR A 463 -1.37 -10.40 10.34
N GLY A 464 -0.48 -9.80 11.12
CA GLY A 464 -0.13 -8.40 11.00
C GLY A 464 1.09 -8.02 11.83
N MET A 465 1.46 -6.75 11.75
CA MET A 465 2.58 -6.15 12.47
C MET A 465 2.07 -5.29 13.62
N VAL A 466 2.77 -5.34 14.76
CA VAL A 466 2.38 -4.63 15.98
C VAL A 466 3.51 -3.71 16.42
N TYR A 467 3.14 -2.46 16.74
CA TYR A 467 4.07 -1.37 17.05
C TYR A 467 3.92 -0.93 18.51
N PRO A 468 5.00 -0.38 19.12
CA PRO A 468 4.92 0.16 20.47
C PRO A 468 3.86 1.25 20.60
N ASP A 469 3.16 1.28 21.73
CA ASP A 469 2.26 2.36 22.08
C ASP A 469 3.02 3.61 22.55
N ASP A 470 2.35 4.75 22.59
CA ASP A 470 2.93 6.05 22.93
C ASP A 470 2.87 6.36 24.43
N SER A 471 2.37 5.46 25.30
CA SER A 471 2.17 5.71 26.74
C SER A 471 3.37 6.32 27.49
N ASN A 472 4.61 5.99 27.12
CA ASN A 472 5.80 6.53 27.78
C ASN A 472 6.18 7.97 27.35
N LYS A 473 5.56 8.49 26.30
CA LYS A 473 5.86 9.78 25.66
C LYS A 473 4.58 10.51 25.24
N LEU A 474 3.45 10.13 25.84
CA LEU A 474 2.14 10.67 25.51
C LEU A 474 2.06 12.13 25.97
N ASP A 475 1.61 13.01 25.08
CA ASP A 475 1.22 14.36 25.45
C ASP A 475 -0.27 14.35 25.82
N THR A 476 -0.56 14.48 27.11
CA THR A 476 -1.92 14.40 27.64
C THR A 476 -2.76 15.65 27.38
N ASP A 477 -2.11 16.74 26.94
CA ASP A 477 -2.80 17.96 26.51
C ASP A 477 -3.34 17.83 25.08
N LEU A 478 -2.88 16.80 24.35
CA LEU A 478 -3.34 16.46 23.00
C LEU A 478 -4.27 15.24 23.01
N ASP A 479 -5.01 15.07 21.92
CA ASP A 479 -5.96 13.98 21.76
C ASP A 479 -5.26 12.64 21.54
N TYR A 480 -5.83 11.56 22.06
CA TYR A 480 -5.27 10.22 21.94
C TYR A 480 -6.34 9.12 21.90
N LEU A 481 -5.98 8.00 21.28
CA LEU A 481 -6.73 6.75 21.34
C LEU A 481 -6.24 5.92 22.52
N GLU A 482 -7.14 5.53 23.40
CA GLU A 482 -6.87 4.60 24.50
C GLU A 482 -7.54 3.24 24.23
N VAL A 483 -6.78 2.16 24.39
CA VAL A 483 -7.26 0.79 24.24
C VAL A 483 -7.07 0.04 25.55
N SER A 484 -8.17 -0.33 26.20
CA SER A 484 -8.13 -1.13 27.43
C SER A 484 -7.99 -2.61 27.09
N LEU A 485 -7.11 -3.30 27.81
CA LEU A 485 -6.88 -4.74 27.72
C LEU A 485 -7.63 -5.48 28.83
N ILE A 486 -7.86 -6.79 28.66
CA ILE A 486 -8.51 -7.63 29.68
C ILE A 486 -7.76 -7.62 31.03
N THR A 487 -6.45 -7.35 31.00
CA THR A 487 -5.58 -7.28 32.18
C THR A 487 -5.76 -6.00 33.00
N GLY A 488 -6.49 -5.00 32.48
CA GLY A 488 -6.61 -3.66 33.06
C GLY A 488 -5.51 -2.68 32.63
N ARG A 489 -4.50 -3.13 31.87
CA ARG A 489 -3.54 -2.22 31.22
C ARG A 489 -4.25 -1.46 30.09
N CYS A 490 -3.91 -0.18 29.92
CA CYS A 490 -4.27 0.61 28.75
C CYS A 490 -3.06 0.78 27.82
N LEU A 491 -3.30 0.70 26.52
CA LEU A 491 -2.38 1.13 25.47
C LEU A 491 -2.84 2.49 24.96
N GLN A 492 -1.93 3.41 24.70
CA GLN A 492 -2.29 4.78 24.27
C GLN A 492 -1.56 5.16 22.98
N PHE A 493 -2.26 5.78 22.04
CA PHE A 493 -1.72 6.17 20.74
C PHE A 493 -2.04 7.64 20.49
N GLN A 494 -1.02 8.46 20.27
CA GLN A 494 -1.22 9.91 20.07
C GLN A 494 -1.97 10.14 18.75
N LEU A 495 -3.03 10.93 18.81
CA LEU A 495 -3.76 11.37 17.61
C LEU A 495 -3.21 12.70 17.10
N ALA A 496 -3.37 12.93 15.80
CA ALA A 496 -2.92 14.14 15.13
C ALA A 496 -3.62 15.38 15.69
N PRO A 497 -2.90 16.45 16.10
CA PRO A 497 -3.48 17.62 16.75
C PRO A 497 -4.13 18.62 15.79
N ILE A 498 -4.06 18.37 14.47
CA ILE A 498 -4.64 19.21 13.42
C ILE A 498 -5.33 18.37 12.35
N GLN A 499 -6.30 18.93 11.64
CA GLN A 499 -6.91 18.30 10.48
C GLN A 499 -5.88 18.16 9.35
N ILE A 500 -5.58 16.92 8.94
CA ILE A 500 -4.64 16.63 7.84
C ILE A 500 -5.28 17.01 6.49
N ASN A 501 -6.60 16.80 6.38
CA ASN A 501 -7.42 17.27 5.28
C ASN A 501 -8.40 18.31 5.81
N ARG A 502 -8.44 19.49 5.19
CA ARG A 502 -9.28 20.59 5.64
C ARG A 502 -10.77 20.20 5.65
N ASN A 503 -11.46 20.47 6.76
CA ASN A 503 -12.87 20.16 7.00
C ASN A 503 -13.21 18.65 7.01
N GLU A 504 -12.22 17.79 7.21
CA GLU A 504 -12.39 16.34 7.31
C GLU A 504 -11.77 15.83 8.61
N MET A 505 -12.41 14.84 9.22
CA MET A 505 -11.83 14.03 10.29
C MET A 505 -10.60 13.28 9.79
N ASN A 506 -9.58 13.22 10.65
CA ASN A 506 -8.44 12.35 10.46
C ASN A 506 -8.83 10.89 10.68
N GLN A 507 -8.18 9.99 9.97
CA GLN A 507 -8.26 8.56 10.23
C GLN A 507 -7.25 8.16 11.28
N PHE A 508 -7.64 7.26 12.17
CA PHE A 508 -6.70 6.50 13.00
C PHE A 508 -6.77 5.01 12.68
N HIS A 509 -5.63 4.36 12.81
CA HIS A 509 -5.47 2.94 12.47
C HIS A 509 -4.35 2.32 13.31
N VAL A 510 -4.67 1.33 14.14
CA VAL A 510 -3.71 0.65 15.02
C VAL A 510 -3.92 -0.85 15.01
N ASN A 511 -2.83 -1.62 14.96
CA ASN A 511 -2.84 -3.06 15.19
C ASN A 511 -2.55 -3.34 16.66
N ILE A 512 -3.44 -4.06 17.32
CA ILE A 512 -3.23 -4.60 18.67
C ILE A 512 -3.05 -6.11 18.53
N GLU A 513 -2.06 -6.68 19.23
CA GLU A 513 -1.91 -8.14 19.27
C GLU A 513 -3.19 -8.77 19.84
N ARG A 514 -3.80 -9.69 19.10
CA ARG A 514 -5.05 -10.34 19.49
C ARG A 514 -4.94 -11.05 20.85
N SER A 515 -3.79 -11.67 21.13
CA SER A 515 -3.54 -12.42 22.38
C SER A 515 -3.58 -11.53 23.64
N LEU A 516 -3.49 -10.21 23.49
CA LEU A 516 -3.63 -9.25 24.59
C LEU A 516 -5.09 -9.02 25.00
N HIS A 517 -6.06 -9.55 24.23
CA HIS A 517 -7.50 -9.44 24.46
C HIS A 517 -7.94 -7.99 24.71
N PRO A 518 -7.82 -7.08 23.71
CA PRO A 518 -8.36 -5.73 23.82
C PRO A 518 -9.88 -5.77 24.00
N VAL A 519 -10.42 -4.97 24.92
CA VAL A 519 -11.83 -5.00 25.32
C VAL A 519 -12.62 -3.75 24.94
N GLU A 520 -11.96 -2.61 24.85
CA GLU A 520 -12.60 -1.32 24.57
C GLU A 520 -11.61 -0.31 24.01
N ALA A 521 -12.03 0.42 22.99
CA ALA A 521 -11.32 1.57 22.45
C ALA A 521 -12.06 2.86 22.82
N ARG A 522 -11.32 3.91 23.18
CA ARG A 522 -11.83 5.23 23.57
C ARG A 522 -11.00 6.32 22.92
N VAL A 523 -11.65 7.33 22.34
CA VAL A 523 -10.98 8.56 21.94
C VAL A 523 -11.10 9.56 23.07
N ILE A 524 -9.96 10.06 23.52
CA ILE A 524 -9.86 11.06 24.58
C ILE A 524 -9.55 12.40 23.94
N HIS A 525 -10.35 13.42 24.29
CA HIS A 525 -10.15 14.80 23.89
C HIS A 525 -10.22 15.70 25.13
N ASN A 526 -9.18 16.51 25.36
CA ASN A 526 -9.07 17.36 26.55
C ASN A 526 -9.35 16.61 27.87
N GLY A 527 -8.75 15.41 28.02
CA GLY A 527 -8.91 14.54 29.19
C GLY A 527 -10.27 13.86 29.35
N SER A 528 -11.21 14.08 28.42
CA SER A 528 -12.56 13.50 28.45
C SER A 528 -12.76 12.47 27.34
N VAL A 529 -13.48 11.39 27.64
CA VAL A 529 -13.88 10.41 26.62
C VAL A 529 -14.96 11.02 25.73
N ILE A 530 -14.68 11.21 24.44
CA ILE A 530 -15.66 11.74 23.47
C ILE A 530 -16.36 10.66 22.65
N THR A 531 -15.72 9.52 22.46
CA THR A 531 -16.34 8.33 21.84
C THR A 531 -15.70 7.06 22.37
N SER A 532 -16.47 5.98 22.39
CA SER A 532 -16.01 4.67 22.87
C SER A 532 -16.70 3.55 22.12
N ARG A 533 -16.00 2.41 21.97
CA ARG A 533 -16.57 1.21 21.38
C ARG A 533 -15.98 -0.04 22.02
N LYS A 534 -16.86 -0.97 22.43
CA LYS A 534 -16.45 -2.30 22.86
C LYS A 534 -15.86 -3.08 21.70
N ILE A 535 -14.81 -3.83 21.98
CA ILE A 535 -14.08 -4.61 20.99
C ILE A 535 -14.57 -6.05 21.02
N ASN A 536 -15.00 -6.54 19.87
CA ASN A 536 -15.25 -7.95 19.65
C ASN A 536 -14.01 -8.54 18.98
N LEU A 537 -13.46 -9.62 19.54
CA LEU A 537 -12.25 -10.27 19.04
C LEU A 537 -12.51 -11.17 17.82
N GLY A 538 -13.76 -11.32 17.39
CA GLY A 538 -14.13 -12.13 16.24
C GLY A 538 -13.76 -13.61 16.40
N ASN A 539 -13.63 -14.30 15.28
CA ASN A 539 -13.30 -15.73 15.25
C ASN A 539 -11.80 -15.98 15.49
N ASP A 540 -11.44 -16.90 16.39
CA ASP A 540 -10.02 -17.27 16.57
C ASP A 540 -9.53 -18.30 15.55
N ASP A 541 -10.38 -18.83 14.67
CA ASP A 541 -10.00 -19.84 13.68
C ASP A 541 -9.42 -19.24 12.39
N LEU A 542 -9.22 -17.92 12.31
CA LEU A 542 -8.64 -17.28 11.13
C LEU A 542 -7.21 -17.79 10.86
N THR A 543 -6.99 -18.25 9.63
CA THR A 543 -5.70 -18.73 9.13
C THR A 543 -5.12 -17.81 8.07
N PHE A 544 -3.81 -17.92 7.87
CA PHE A 544 -3.09 -17.37 6.73
C PHE A 544 -2.33 -18.51 6.04
N THR A 545 -1.92 -18.30 4.80
CA THR A 545 -1.05 -19.23 4.07
C THR A 545 0.26 -18.57 3.71
N ILE A 546 1.34 -19.35 3.68
CA ILE A 546 2.62 -18.96 3.10
C ILE A 546 2.91 -19.93 1.96
N ASN A 547 3.06 -19.40 0.75
CA ASN A 547 3.58 -20.13 -0.40
C ASN A 547 5.02 -19.66 -0.63
N SER A 548 5.98 -20.58 -0.67
CA SER A 548 7.40 -20.26 -0.88
C SER A 548 8.12 -21.40 -1.58
N ASN A 549 9.23 -21.07 -2.24
CA ASN A 549 10.10 -22.02 -2.94
C ASN A 549 11.11 -22.72 -2.00
#